data_AF-Q9DF64-F1
#
_entry.id   AF-Q9DF64-F1
#
_cell.length_a   1.000
_cell.length_b   1.000
_cell.length_c   1.000
_cell.angle_alpha   90.00
_cell.angle_beta   90.00
_cell.angle_gamma   90.00
#
_symmetry.space_group_name_H-M   'P 1'
#
loop_
_entity.id
_entity.type
_entity.pdbx_description
1 polymer ?
#
loop_
_entity_poly.entity_id
_entity_poly.type
_entity_poly.pdbx_seq_one_letter_code
_entity_poly.pdbx_strand_id
1 'polypeptide(L)'
;LDEEPIVNSGLAAALLLCKNKGLLDTQMQKVARVKATKGALPNVNYCIEDKMGFDDKYSRREEYRGFTQDFKEKDSYKPDVKIEYVDESGRRLTPKEAFRQLSHRFHGKGSGKMKTEKRMKKLEEEALLKKMSSSDTPLGTVALLQEKQKSQKTPYIVLSGSGKSMNANNITK
;
A
#
# COMPACT_ATOMS: atom_id res chain seq x y z
N LEU A 1 8.62 26.61 12.89
CA LEU A 1 8.71 25.71 11.73
C LEU A 1 10.16 25.70 11.36
N ASP A 2 10.91 24.71 11.84
CA ASP A 2 12.34 24.61 11.56
C ASP A 2 12.54 24.43 10.06
N GLU A 3 13.49 25.17 9.49
CA GLU A 3 13.74 25.16 8.06
C GLU A 3 14.24 23.77 7.63
N GLU A 4 13.60 23.19 6.62
CA GLU A 4 14.00 21.87 6.13
C GLU A 4 15.43 21.94 5.57
N PRO A 5 16.35 21.04 5.99
CA PRO A 5 17.72 21.07 5.50
C PRO A 5 17.76 20.85 3.99
N ILE A 6 18.47 21.74 3.29
CA ILE A 6 18.61 21.71 1.83
C ILE A 6 19.34 20.42 1.43
N VAL A 7 18.66 19.60 0.61
CA VAL A 7 19.13 18.28 0.13
C VAL A 7 20.42 18.35 -0.70
N ASN A 8 20.84 19.55 -1.12
CA ASN A 8 22.10 19.79 -1.85
C ASN A 8 23.37 19.53 -1.04
N SER A 9 23.28 19.34 0.29
CA SER A 9 24.45 19.08 1.15
C SER A 9 24.85 17.59 1.24
N GLY A 10 24.22 16.72 0.44
CA GLY A 10 24.60 15.31 0.28
C GLY A 10 23.60 14.31 0.90
N LEU A 11 23.89 13.02 0.73
CA LEU A 11 22.99 11.91 1.11
C LEU A 11 22.64 11.92 2.60
N ALA A 12 23.55 12.38 3.47
CA ALA A 12 23.29 12.50 4.90
C ALA A 12 22.17 13.51 5.22
N ALA A 13 22.13 14.64 4.51
CA ALA A 13 21.07 15.63 4.69
C ALA A 13 19.72 15.13 4.14
N ALA A 14 19.74 14.38 3.03
CA ALA A 14 18.55 13.71 2.52
C ALA A 14 17.98 12.70 3.53
N LEU A 15 18.83 11.88 4.16
CA LEU A 15 18.40 10.94 5.20
C LEU A 15 17.87 11.65 6.45
N LEU A 16 18.49 12.76 6.86
CA LEU A 16 18.01 13.57 7.99
C LEU A 16 16.62 14.16 7.68
N LEU A 17 16.41 14.65 6.46
CA LEU A 17 15.11 15.13 6.01
C LEU A 17 14.05 14.02 6.01
N CYS A 18 14.37 12.83 5.49
CA CYS A 18 13.46 11.68 5.51
C CYS A 18 13.13 11.23 6.92
N LYS A 19 14.09 11.29 7.85
CA LYS A 19 13.87 11.03 9.28
C LYS A 19 12.93 12.06 9.89
N ASN A 20 13.17 13.35 9.66
CA ASN A 20 12.34 14.44 10.19
C ASN A 20 10.91 14.40 9.62
N LYS A 21 10.76 13.98 8.36
CA LYS A 21 9.47 13.76 7.70
C LYS A 21 8.78 12.44 8.07
N GLY A 22 9.42 11.59 8.88
CA GLY A 22 8.84 10.30 9.29
C GLY A 22 8.69 9.28 8.15
N LEU A 23 9.42 9.44 7.05
CA LEU A 23 9.43 8.51 5.90
C LEU A 23 10.31 7.28 6.17
N LEU A 24 11.12 7.31 7.23
CA LEU A 24 11.97 6.21 7.64
C LEU A 24 11.37 5.54 8.88
N ASP A 25 11.25 4.22 8.84
CA ASP A 25 10.98 3.42 10.03
C ASP A 25 12.21 3.50 10.96
N THR A 26 12.11 4.36 11.99
CA THR A 26 13.16 4.54 13.00
C THR A 26 13.09 3.50 14.11
N GLN A 27 11.99 2.75 14.20
CA GLN A 27 11.94 1.56 15.01
C GLN A 27 12.82 0.52 14.34
N MET A 28 13.99 0.27 14.93
CA MET A 28 14.69 -0.98 14.70
C MET A 28 13.72 -2.09 15.10
N GLN A 29 12.94 -2.61 14.15
CA GLN A 29 12.43 -3.96 14.28
C GLN A 29 13.65 -4.78 14.69
N LYS A 30 13.51 -5.58 15.75
CA LYS A 30 14.52 -6.56 16.16
C LYS A 30 14.60 -7.66 15.10
N VAL A 31 14.85 -7.29 13.85
CA VAL A 31 15.34 -8.19 12.84
C VAL A 31 16.80 -8.37 13.17
N ALA A 32 17.18 -9.64 13.43
CA ALA A 32 18.58 -10.00 13.50
C ALA A 32 19.30 -9.38 12.30
N ARG A 33 20.44 -8.74 12.51
CA ARG A 33 21.20 -8.09 11.44
C ARG A 33 21.67 -9.18 10.47
N VAL A 34 20.89 -9.48 9.43
CA VAL A 34 21.22 -10.51 8.45
C VAL A 34 22.08 -9.88 7.36
N LYS A 35 23.24 -10.50 7.11
CA LYS A 35 24.16 -10.17 6.02
C LYS A 35 23.40 -10.27 4.69
N ALA A 36 23.51 -9.25 3.84
CA ALA A 36 22.83 -9.23 2.54
C ALA A 36 23.20 -10.48 1.73
N THR A 37 22.20 -11.31 1.42
CA THR A 37 22.35 -12.48 0.55
C THR A 37 22.41 -12.03 -0.90
N LYS A 38 23.48 -12.38 -1.60
CA LYS A 38 23.57 -12.20 -3.05
C LYS A 38 22.51 -13.08 -3.73
N GLY A 39 21.75 -12.48 -4.65
CA GLY A 39 20.79 -13.17 -5.51
C GLY A 39 19.35 -12.97 -5.06
N ALA A 40 18.69 -11.96 -5.61
CA ALA A 40 17.23 -11.91 -5.60
C ALA A 40 16.74 -13.08 -6.46
N LEU A 41 16.16 -14.11 -5.82
CA LEU A 41 15.44 -15.13 -6.55
C LEU A 41 14.27 -14.47 -7.27
N PRO A 42 14.01 -14.80 -8.53
CA PRO A 42 12.85 -14.26 -9.23
C PRO A 42 11.59 -14.68 -8.48
N ASN A 43 10.71 -13.72 -8.20
CA ASN A 43 9.36 -14.00 -7.72
C ASN A 43 8.63 -14.74 -8.85
N VAL A 44 8.67 -16.06 -8.82
CA VAL A 44 7.86 -16.90 -9.68
C VAL A 44 6.43 -16.82 -9.16
N ASN A 45 5.60 -16.07 -9.88
CA ASN A 45 4.16 -16.03 -9.63
C ASN A 45 3.58 -17.39 -10.00
N TYR A 46 3.35 -18.25 -9.02
CA TYR A 46 2.60 -19.48 -9.22
C TYR A 46 1.11 -19.16 -9.24
N CYS A 47 0.55 -19.04 -10.45
CA CYS A 47 -0.90 -19.11 -10.63
C CYS A 47 -1.29 -20.59 -10.57
N ILE A 48 -2.01 -20.99 -9.52
CA ILE A 48 -2.67 -22.29 -9.49
C ILE A 48 -3.79 -22.20 -10.52
N GLU A 49 -3.50 -22.65 -11.74
CA GLU A 49 -4.52 -22.88 -12.76
C GLU A 49 -5.35 -24.08 -12.31
N ASP A 50 -6.64 -23.83 -12.03
CA ASP A 50 -7.62 -24.87 -11.71
C ASP A 50 -7.87 -25.72 -12.96
N LYS A 51 -6.96 -26.65 -13.28
CA LYS A 51 -7.21 -27.75 -14.21
C LYS A 51 -8.11 -28.77 -13.52
N MET A 52 -9.35 -28.39 -13.23
CA MET A 52 -10.42 -29.33 -12.90
C MET A 52 -10.88 -29.99 -14.20
N GLY A 53 -10.30 -31.13 -14.55
CA GLY A 53 -10.70 -31.83 -15.79
C GLY A 53 -10.03 -33.15 -16.14
N PHE A 54 -9.47 -33.93 -15.21
CA PHE A 54 -9.05 -35.29 -15.56
C PHE A 54 -9.26 -36.31 -14.42
N ASP A 55 -10.35 -37.07 -14.60
CA ASP A 55 -10.66 -38.42 -14.11
C ASP A 55 -9.93 -38.93 -12.84
N ASP A 56 -10.56 -38.66 -11.70
CA ASP A 56 -10.18 -39.08 -10.35
C ASP A 56 -10.58 -40.54 -10.05
N LYS A 57 -10.04 -41.50 -10.82
CA LYS A 57 -10.29 -42.94 -10.58
C LYS A 57 -9.08 -43.85 -10.38
N TYR A 58 -7.84 -43.35 -10.51
CA TYR A 58 -6.63 -44.19 -10.30
C TYR A 58 -5.61 -43.68 -9.28
N SER A 59 -5.78 -42.50 -8.67
CA SER A 59 -4.78 -41.93 -7.75
C SER A 59 -5.27 -41.90 -6.29
N ARG A 60 -5.52 -43.07 -5.69
CA ARG A 60 -5.91 -43.12 -4.26
C ARG A 60 -5.08 -44.05 -3.39
N ARG A 61 -3.95 -44.60 -3.88
CA ARG A 61 -3.20 -45.59 -3.09
C ARG A 61 -1.68 -45.38 -2.92
N GLU A 62 -0.99 -44.58 -3.72
CA GLU A 62 0.48 -44.62 -3.74
C GLU A 62 1.23 -43.33 -3.35
N GLU A 63 0.61 -42.15 -3.28
CA GLU A 63 1.37 -40.89 -3.14
C GLU A 63 1.22 -40.16 -1.79
N TYR A 64 0.85 -40.85 -0.71
CA TYR A 64 0.79 -40.24 0.64
C TYR A 64 2.09 -40.42 1.45
N ARG A 65 3.27 -40.45 0.80
CA ARG A 65 4.59 -40.53 1.47
C ARG A 65 5.71 -39.76 0.76
N GLY A 66 5.42 -38.63 0.10
CA GLY A 66 6.38 -37.97 -0.79
C GLY A 66 6.85 -36.55 -0.43
N PHE A 67 6.42 -35.94 0.69
CA PHE A 67 6.77 -34.52 0.96
C PHE A 67 7.46 -34.24 2.30
N THR A 68 7.59 -35.24 3.17
CA THR A 68 8.33 -35.09 4.43
C THR A 68 9.71 -35.71 4.29
N GLN A 69 10.50 -35.23 3.32
CA GLN A 69 11.93 -35.48 3.34
C GLN A 69 12.52 -34.49 4.35
N ASP A 70 12.88 -34.97 5.54
CA ASP A 70 13.54 -34.13 6.53
C ASP A 70 14.82 -33.54 5.91
N PHE A 71 14.85 -32.23 5.75
CA PHE A 71 15.96 -31.47 5.13
C PHE A 71 17.15 -31.33 6.10
N LYS A 72 17.69 -32.46 6.57
CA LYS A 72 18.76 -32.55 7.59
C LYS A 72 20.16 -32.18 7.06
N GLU A 73 20.34 -32.12 5.74
CA GLU A 73 21.64 -31.79 5.12
C GLU A 73 22.03 -30.31 5.24
N LYS A 74 21.12 -29.43 5.67
CA LYS A 74 21.39 -28.00 5.82
C LYS A 74 20.83 -27.42 7.12
N ASP A 75 21.21 -27.98 8.26
CA ASP A 75 20.86 -27.44 9.59
C ASP A 75 21.33 -25.98 9.80
N SER A 76 22.34 -25.53 9.05
CA SER A 76 22.83 -24.14 9.08
C SER A 76 22.08 -23.18 8.14
N TYR A 77 21.15 -23.67 7.32
CA TYR A 77 20.39 -22.84 6.39
C TYR A 77 19.18 -22.22 7.10
N LYS A 78 19.24 -20.90 7.28
CA LYS A 78 18.15 -20.10 7.88
C LYS A 78 17.47 -19.27 6.79
N PRO A 79 16.47 -19.82 6.07
CA PRO A 79 15.72 -19.05 5.10
C PRO A 79 14.91 -17.95 5.82
N ASP A 80 14.96 -16.73 5.29
CA ASP A 80 14.07 -15.64 5.71
C ASP A 80 12.74 -15.78 4.95
N VAL A 81 11.79 -16.52 5.55
CA VAL A 81 10.48 -16.78 4.94
C VAL A 81 9.55 -15.61 5.23
N LYS A 82 9.22 -14.83 4.19
CA LYS A 82 8.23 -13.75 4.25
C LYS A 82 6.98 -14.15 3.48
N ILE A 83 5.85 -14.20 4.19
CA ILE A 83 4.54 -14.49 3.59
C ILE A 83 3.87 -13.14 3.29
N GLU A 84 3.79 -12.80 2.01
CA GLU A 84 3.14 -11.58 1.54
C GLU A 84 2.00 -11.93 0.58
N TYR A 85 0.87 -11.26 0.74
CA TYR A 85 -0.27 -11.37 -0.18
C TYR A 85 -0.27 -10.16 -1.10
N VAL A 86 -0.23 -10.39 -2.40
CA VAL A 86 -0.19 -9.34 -3.43
C VAL A 86 -1.38 -9.48 -4.37
N ASP A 87 -1.92 -8.36 -4.84
CA ASP A 87 -2.88 -8.36 -5.94
C ASP A 87 -2.20 -8.35 -7.31
N GLU A 88 -2.99 -8.43 -8.39
CA GLU A 88 -2.55 -8.40 -9.79
C GLU A 88 -1.73 -7.15 -10.13
N SER A 89 -1.91 -6.06 -9.38
CA SER A 89 -1.16 -4.81 -9.55
C SER A 89 0.16 -4.79 -8.77
N GLY A 90 0.49 -5.86 -8.05
CA GLY A 90 1.68 -5.97 -7.21
C GLY A 90 1.56 -5.22 -5.87
N ARG A 91 0.36 -4.75 -5.51
CA ARG A 91 0.13 -4.04 -4.25
C ARG A 91 -0.03 -5.05 -3.12
N ARG A 92 0.67 -4.82 -2.02
CA ARG A 92 0.54 -5.59 -0.78
C ARG A 92 -0.88 -5.45 -0.23
N LEU A 93 -1.58 -6.57 -0.11
CA LEU A 93 -2.93 -6.63 0.39
C LEU A 93 -2.94 -6.58 1.92
N THR A 94 -3.96 -5.94 2.46
CA THR A 94 -4.25 -6.07 3.89
C THR A 94 -4.72 -7.49 4.19
N PRO A 95 -4.57 -8.01 5.42
CA PRO A 95 -5.02 -9.35 5.77
C PRO A 95 -6.51 -9.60 5.45
N LYS A 96 -7.36 -8.57 5.60
CA LYS A 96 -8.79 -8.63 5.26
C LYS A 96 -9.01 -8.81 3.76
N GLU A 97 -8.23 -8.13 2.94
CA GLU A 97 -8.35 -8.24 1.50
C GLU A 97 -7.77 -9.55 0.98
N ALA A 98 -6.66 -10.01 1.55
CA ALA A 98 -6.07 -11.31 1.27
C ALA A 98 -7.04 -12.45 1.58
N PHE A 99 -7.64 -12.47 2.78
CA PHE A 99 -8.63 -13.48 3.15
C PHE A 99 -9.84 -13.46 2.21
N ARG A 100 -10.31 -12.27 1.81
CA ARG A 100 -11.43 -12.13 0.87
C ARG A 100 -11.08 -12.71 -0.51
N GLN A 101 -9.88 -12.47 -1.03
CA GLN A 101 -9.45 -13.05 -2.30
C GLN A 101 -9.36 -14.58 -2.22
N LEU A 102 -8.71 -15.11 -1.18
CA LEU A 102 -8.65 -16.55 -0.93
C LEU A 102 -10.04 -17.16 -0.80
N SER A 103 -10.96 -16.50 -0.09
CA SER A 103 -12.34 -16.95 0.07
C SER A 103 -13.13 -16.95 -1.23
N HIS A 104 -13.00 -15.91 -2.06
CA HIS A 104 -13.66 -15.87 -3.37
C HIS A 104 -13.11 -16.96 -4.30
N ARG A 105 -11.79 -17.23 -4.24
CA ARG A 105 -11.17 -18.30 -5.01
C ARG A 105 -11.66 -19.67 -4.54
N PHE A 106 -11.70 -19.88 -3.22
CA PHE A 106 -12.18 -21.11 -2.61
C PHE A 106 -13.66 -21.40 -2.90
N HIS A 107 -14.54 -20.40 -2.76
CA HIS A 107 -15.99 -20.59 -2.96
C HIS A 107 -16.43 -20.43 -4.43
N GLY A 108 -15.54 -19.99 -5.33
CA GLY A 108 -15.87 -19.69 -6.73
C GLY A 108 -16.86 -18.53 -6.93
N LYS A 109 -17.26 -17.84 -5.85
CA LYS A 109 -18.26 -16.76 -5.86
C LYS A 109 -17.56 -15.42 -5.67
N GLY A 110 -17.50 -14.64 -6.75
CA GLY A 110 -16.94 -13.30 -6.74
C GLY A 110 -17.83 -12.25 -6.07
N SER A 111 -17.29 -11.05 -5.90
CA SER A 111 -18.10 -9.87 -5.58
C SER A 111 -18.94 -9.44 -6.79
N GLY A 112 -20.18 -8.99 -6.55
CA GLY A 112 -21.01 -8.41 -7.60
C GLY A 112 -20.47 -7.06 -8.13
N LYS A 113 -20.90 -6.70 -9.34
CA LYS A 113 -20.43 -5.54 -10.13
C LYS A 113 -20.36 -4.22 -9.35
N MET A 114 -21.42 -3.85 -8.62
CA MET A 114 -21.42 -2.59 -7.88
C MET A 114 -20.37 -2.55 -6.74
N LYS A 115 -20.00 -3.70 -6.17
CA LYS A 115 -18.95 -3.78 -5.14
C LYS A 115 -17.55 -3.73 -5.75
N THR A 116 -17.36 -4.30 -6.95
CA THR A 116 -16.08 -4.24 -7.65
C THR A 116 -15.80 -2.83 -8.14
N GLU A 117 -16.78 -2.16 -8.75
CA GLU A 117 -16.65 -0.77 -9.23
C GLU A 117 -16.34 0.22 -8.09
N LYS A 118 -17.07 0.14 -6.97
CA LYS A 118 -16.78 0.98 -5.79
C LYS A 118 -15.36 0.76 -5.25
N ARG A 119 -14.88 -0.49 -5.29
CA ARG A 119 -13.53 -0.82 -4.83
C ARG A 119 -12.48 -0.27 -5.79
N MET A 120 -12.66 -0.46 -7.10
CA MET A 120 -11.77 0.09 -8.13
C MET A 120 -11.67 1.62 -7.99
N LYS A 121 -12.79 2.31 -7.84
CA LYS A 121 -12.81 3.76 -7.61
C LYS A 121 -12.03 4.18 -6.36
N LYS A 122 -12.19 3.46 -5.24
CA LYS A 122 -11.43 3.74 -4.01
C LYS A 122 -9.93 3.56 -4.21
N LEU A 123 -9.52 2.53 -4.96
CA LEU A 123 -8.11 2.29 -5.28
C LEU A 123 -7.53 3.39 -6.17
N GLU A 124 -8.28 3.83 -7.16
CA GLU A 124 -7.90 4.95 -8.02
C GLU A 124 -7.78 6.25 -7.24
N GLU A 125 -8.72 6.53 -6.34
CA GLU A 125 -8.69 7.70 -5.47
C GLU A 125 -7.51 7.68 -4.50
N GLU A 126 -7.23 6.54 -3.86
CA GLU A 126 -6.05 6.37 -3.00
C GLU A 126 -4.73 6.51 -3.79
N ALA A 127 -4.67 5.93 -5.00
CA ALA A 127 -3.51 6.05 -5.87
C ALA A 127 -3.30 7.49 -6.36
N LEU A 128 -4.39 8.20 -6.67
CA LEU A 128 -4.36 9.59 -7.06
C LEU A 128 -3.92 10.47 -5.89
N LEU A 129 -4.50 10.28 -4.70
CA LEU A 129 -4.16 11.00 -3.49
C LEU A 129 -2.69 10.78 -3.08
N LYS A 130 -2.17 9.56 -3.24
CA LYS A 130 -0.76 9.26 -2.98
C LYS A 130 0.20 9.89 -4.00
N LYS A 131 -0.24 10.06 -5.25
CA LYS A 131 0.51 10.80 -6.28
C LYS A 131 0.50 12.31 -6.03
N MET A 132 -0.52 12.82 -5.35
CA MET A 132 -0.62 14.23 -5.01
C MET A 132 0.37 14.58 -3.89
N SER A 133 1.17 15.61 -4.11
CA SER A 133 2.06 16.18 -3.09
C SER A 133 1.23 16.69 -1.91
N SER A 134 1.71 16.44 -0.68
CA SER A 134 1.04 16.85 0.57
C SER A 134 0.91 18.36 0.78
N SER A 135 1.40 19.17 -0.15
CA SER A 135 1.45 20.63 -0.04
C SER A 135 0.21 21.35 -0.59
N ASP A 136 -0.56 20.76 -1.51
CA ASP A 136 -1.79 21.40 -2.00
C ASP A 136 -2.73 20.38 -2.64
N THR A 137 -4.03 20.54 -2.43
CA THR A 137 -5.02 19.78 -3.22
C THR A 137 -4.89 20.22 -4.68
N PRO A 138 -5.24 19.39 -5.67
CA PRO A 138 -5.17 19.77 -7.09
C PRO A 138 -5.98 21.03 -7.44
N LEU A 139 -6.89 21.45 -6.55
CA LEU A 139 -7.69 22.65 -6.71
C LEU A 139 -6.99 23.92 -6.18
N GLY A 140 -5.80 23.81 -5.57
CA GLY A 140 -5.06 24.96 -5.04
C GLY A 140 -5.69 25.57 -3.79
N THR A 141 -6.49 24.80 -3.05
CA THR A 141 -7.34 25.35 -1.99
C THR A 141 -6.52 25.99 -0.88
N VAL A 142 -5.34 25.46 -0.56
CA VAL A 142 -4.56 25.99 0.57
C VAL A 142 -3.99 27.36 0.22
N ALA A 143 -3.43 27.52 -0.99
CA ALA A 143 -2.91 28.80 -1.46
C ALA A 143 -3.99 29.88 -1.49
N LEU A 144 -5.17 29.53 -2.03
CA LEU A 144 -6.30 30.46 -2.14
C LEU A 144 -6.82 30.91 -0.76
N LEU A 145 -6.89 29.98 0.20
CA LEU A 145 -7.29 30.30 1.57
C LEU A 145 -6.26 31.22 2.25
N GLN A 146 -4.97 30.96 2.09
CA GLN A 146 -3.92 31.84 2.62
C GLN A 146 -3.98 33.25 2.01
N GLU A 147 -4.26 33.37 0.71
CA GLU A 147 -4.45 34.67 0.05
C GLU A 147 -5.67 35.42 0.59
N LYS A 148 -6.79 34.72 0.82
CA LYS A 148 -7.98 35.29 1.48
C LYS A 148 -7.69 35.76 2.92
N GLN A 149 -6.93 35.01 3.72
CA GLN A 149 -6.52 35.45 5.07
C GLN A 149 -5.67 36.71 5.02
N LYS A 150 -4.71 36.77 4.08
CA LYS A 150 -3.83 37.93 3.89
C LYS A 150 -4.61 39.17 3.46
N SER A 151 -5.54 39.02 2.50
CA SER A 151 -6.37 40.12 2.01
C SER A 151 -7.36 40.62 3.07
N GLN A 152 -8.01 39.72 3.80
CA GLN A 152 -8.93 40.08 4.90
C GLN A 152 -8.22 40.51 6.18
N LYS A 153 -6.91 40.26 6.28
CA LYS A 153 -6.09 40.49 7.49
C LYS A 153 -6.67 39.80 8.72
N THR A 154 -7.34 38.67 8.53
CA THR A 154 -7.90 37.86 9.61
C THR A 154 -7.12 36.55 9.74
N PRO A 155 -6.84 36.08 10.97
CA PRO A 155 -6.15 34.81 11.18
C PRO A 155 -7.04 33.59 10.85
N TYR A 156 -8.34 33.80 10.62
CA TYR A 156 -9.30 32.76 10.30
C TYR A 156 -10.06 33.08 9.01
N ILE A 157 -10.63 32.04 8.40
CA ILE A 157 -11.56 32.13 7.26
C ILE A 157 -12.82 31.38 7.67
N VAL A 158 -13.97 32.00 7.46
CA VAL A 158 -15.26 31.30 7.64
C VAL A 158 -15.59 30.59 6.34
N LEU A 159 -15.44 29.27 6.34
CA LEU A 159 -15.91 28.41 5.25
C LEU A 159 -17.41 28.19 5.44
N SER A 160 -18.24 28.88 4.66
CA SER A 160 -19.69 28.65 4.68
C SER A 160 -20.01 27.32 4.00
N GLY A 161 -20.08 26.24 4.77
CA GLY A 161 -20.58 24.94 4.33
C GLY A 161 -22.08 24.82 4.62
N SER A 162 -22.88 24.60 3.58
CA SER A 162 -24.20 23.94 3.61
C SER A 162 -25.04 24.13 4.90
N GLY A 163 -25.33 25.38 5.26
CA GLY A 163 -26.15 25.71 6.42
C GLY A 163 -26.54 27.17 6.32
N LYS A 164 -27.73 27.41 5.77
CA LYS A 164 -28.48 28.68 5.68
C LYS A 164 -27.82 29.86 6.44
N SER A 165 -26.84 30.50 5.83
CA SER A 165 -26.31 31.78 6.28
C SER A 165 -25.83 32.50 5.04
N MET A 166 -26.65 33.45 4.61
CA MET A 166 -26.37 34.35 3.50
C MET A 166 -25.25 35.28 3.93
N ASN A 167 -24.02 35.01 3.51
CA ASN A 167 -23.05 36.08 3.33
C ASN A 167 -22.22 35.80 2.09
N ALA A 168 -22.53 36.56 1.05
CA ALA A 168 -21.94 36.47 -0.27
C ALA A 168 -20.49 36.94 -0.21
N ASN A 169 -19.56 36.00 -0.20
CA ASN A 169 -18.21 36.21 -0.68
C ASN A 169 -17.87 35.03 -1.58
N ASN A 170 -18.52 34.98 -2.75
CA ASN A 170 -18.29 33.97 -3.76
C ASN A 170 -16.79 33.88 -4.07
N ILE A 171 -16.25 32.67 -3.96
CA ILE A 171 -14.94 32.32 -4.48
C ILE A 171 -15.14 32.11 -5.98
N THR A 172 -15.03 33.17 -6.76
CA THR A 172 -14.94 33.09 -8.22
C THR A 172 -13.46 33.00 -8.62
N LYS A 173 -13.20 32.21 -9.67
CA LYS A 173 -11.91 32.15 -10.36
C LYS A 173 -11.46 33.52 -10.86
#